data_AF-A0A0M4T0Q9-F1
#
_entry.id   AF-A0A0M4T0Q9-F1
#
_cell.length_a   1.000
_cell.length_b   1.000
_cell.length_c   1.000
_cell.angle_alpha   90.00
_cell.angle_beta   90.00
_cell.angle_gamma   90.00
#
_symmetry.space_group_name_H-M   'P 1'
#
loop_
_entity.id
_entity.type
_entity.pdbx_description
1 polymer ?
#
loop_
_entity_poly.entity_id
_entity_poly.type
_entity_poly.pdbx_seq_one_letter_code
_entity_poly.pdbx_strand_id
1 'polypeptide(L)'
;MMLNLDQKRELFRRHLLGESIASLARQHNIRPQTIKYWFRSHFNYQRNQHNTLIPVVQEYLRSPGLTKQEKTTIRQWLDDSLYELAAEGKHTTHPATSESTLMFDIARQNKKLISLALLSSKEIENAHDSQSFNHILFSQRARLR
;
A
#
# COMPACT_ATOMS: atom_id res chain seq x y z
N MET A 1 -19.28 7.67 30.89
CA MET A 1 -19.97 7.86 29.61
C MET A 1 -19.42 6.84 28.61
N MET A 2 -20.27 5.97 28.06
CA MET A 2 -19.86 5.03 27.00
C MET A 2 -20.26 5.63 25.66
N LEU A 3 -19.27 5.88 24.79
CA LEU A 3 -19.52 6.29 23.41
C LEU A 3 -19.88 5.07 22.57
N ASN A 4 -20.83 5.25 21.65
CA ASN A 4 -21.16 4.23 20.65
C ASN A 4 -20.07 4.14 19.56
N LEU A 5 -20.18 3.18 18.63
CA LEU A 5 -19.16 2.98 17.60
C LEU A 5 -19.04 4.16 16.64
N ASP A 6 -20.15 4.81 16.30
CA ASP A 6 -20.17 5.95 15.36
C ASP A 6 -19.49 7.19 15.97
N GLN A 7 -19.71 7.44 17.26
CA GLN A 7 -19.00 8.48 18.01
C GLN A 7 -17.50 8.19 18.09
N LYS A 8 -17.12 6.92 18.31
CA LYS A 8 -15.70 6.52 18.29
C LYS A 8 -15.08 6.67 16.89
N ARG A 9 -15.84 6.39 15.83
CA ARG A 9 -15.45 6.62 14.43
C ARG A 9 -15.19 8.09 14.16
N GLU A 10 -16.09 8.98 14.57
CA GLU A 10 -15.90 10.42 14.37
C GLU A 10 -14.68 10.95 15.15
N LEU A 11 -14.45 10.48 16.38
CA LEU A 11 -13.22 10.79 17.12
C LEU A 11 -11.97 10.34 16.38
N PHE A 12 -12.02 9.15 15.77
CA PHE A 12 -10.91 8.64 14.97
C PHE A 12 -10.71 9.46 13.70
N ARG A 13 -11.79 9.84 13.01
CA ARG A 13 -11.77 10.72 11.83
C ARG A 13 -11.07 12.04 12.14
N ARG A 14 -11.48 12.72 13.21
CA ARG A 14 -10.87 13.98 13.66
C ARG A 14 -9.41 13.81 14.03
N HIS A 15 -9.05 12.69 14.67
CA HIS A 15 -7.66 12.37 14.99
C HIS A 15 -6.80 12.24 13.73
N LEU A 16 -7.30 11.51 12.72
CA LEU A 16 -6.63 11.33 11.43
C LEU A 16 -6.46 12.65 10.67
N LEU A 17 -7.39 13.59 10.83
CA LEU A 17 -7.31 14.94 10.27
C LEU A 17 -6.32 15.87 11.00
N GLY A 18 -5.70 15.40 12.10
CA GLY A 18 -4.63 16.10 12.81
C GLY A 18 -4.98 16.54 14.23
N GLU A 19 -6.21 16.28 14.71
CA GLU A 19 -6.51 16.57 16.11
C GLU A 19 -5.75 15.65 17.07
N SER A 20 -5.17 16.25 18.11
CA SER A 20 -4.46 15.47 19.11
C SER A 20 -5.43 14.68 19.99
N ILE A 21 -5.03 13.46 20.38
CA ILE A 21 -5.79 12.64 21.35
C ILE A 21 -6.05 13.41 22.66
N ALA A 22 -5.13 14.27 23.08
CA ALA A 22 -5.28 15.10 24.27
C ALA A 22 -6.37 16.18 24.13
N SER A 23 -6.60 16.69 22.92
CA SER A 23 -7.71 17.60 22.62
C SER A 23 -9.04 16.86 22.68
N LEU A 24 -9.15 15.74 21.95
CA LEU A 24 -10.33 14.89 21.90
C LEU A 24 -10.72 14.37 23.29
N ALA A 25 -9.75 13.96 24.09
CA ALA A 25 -9.92 13.54 25.48
C ALA A 25 -10.56 14.63 26.35
N ARG A 26 -10.06 15.87 26.26
CA ARG A 26 -10.58 17.00 27.03
C ARG A 26 -12.01 17.37 26.63
N GLN A 27 -12.30 17.43 25.33
CA GLN A 27 -13.62 17.80 24.82
C GLN A 27 -14.71 16.83 25.26
N HIS A 28 -14.39 15.54 25.33
CA HIS A 28 -15.36 14.50 25.68
C HIS A 28 -15.27 14.03 27.13
N ASN A 29 -14.41 14.64 27.95
CA ASN A 29 -14.12 14.23 29.32
C ASN A 29 -13.77 12.73 29.45
N ILE A 30 -12.90 12.25 28.56
CA ILE A 30 -12.46 10.85 28.48
C ILE A 30 -10.95 10.79 28.69
N ARG A 31 -10.47 9.77 29.40
CA ARG A 31 -9.02 9.58 29.57
C ARG A 31 -8.34 9.31 28.21
N PRO A 32 -7.20 9.96 27.89
CA PRO A 32 -6.49 9.74 26.63
C PRO A 32 -6.18 8.26 26.34
N GLN A 33 -5.89 7.48 27.38
CA GLN A 33 -5.61 6.04 27.29
C GLN A 33 -6.81 5.25 26.74
N THR A 34 -8.03 5.65 27.10
CA THR A 34 -9.27 5.04 26.62
C THR A 34 -9.46 5.28 25.12
N ILE A 35 -9.19 6.49 24.66
CA ILE A 35 -9.25 6.83 23.22
C ILE A 35 -8.20 6.03 22.45
N LYS A 36 -6.95 5.96 22.94
CA LYS A 36 -5.91 5.11 22.33
C LYS A 36 -6.33 3.65 22.24
N TYR A 37 -6.94 3.11 23.31
CA TYR A 37 -7.45 1.75 23.33
C TYR A 37 -8.53 1.54 22.28
N TRP A 38 -9.50 2.46 22.13
CA TRP A 38 -10.53 2.38 21.09
C TRP A 38 -9.94 2.43 19.68
N PHE A 39 -8.98 3.32 19.44
CA PHE A 39 -8.34 3.43 18.14
C PHE A 39 -7.59 2.13 17.77
N ARG A 40 -6.92 1.51 18.74
CA ARG A 40 -6.26 0.21 18.53
C ARG A 40 -7.25 -0.93 18.35
N SER A 41 -8.28 -1.02 19.19
CA SER A 41 -9.21 -2.17 19.22
C SER A 41 -10.24 -2.15 18.10
N HIS A 42 -10.75 -0.99 17.72
CA HIS A 42 -11.81 -0.87 16.72
C HIS A 42 -11.28 -0.48 15.33
N PHE A 43 -10.14 0.20 15.25
CA PHE A 43 -9.60 0.73 13.99
C PHE A 43 -8.15 0.30 13.72
N ASN A 44 -7.59 -0.59 14.55
CA ASN A 44 -6.24 -1.14 14.40
C ASN A 44 -5.12 -0.08 14.30
N TYR A 45 -5.32 1.11 14.88
CA TYR A 45 -4.39 2.23 14.79
C TYR A 45 -3.16 2.07 15.69
N GLN A 46 -1.96 2.35 15.13
CA GLN A 46 -0.69 2.33 15.86
C GLN A 46 0.15 3.58 15.52
N ARG A 47 0.38 4.45 16.53
CA ARG A 47 1.01 5.77 16.38
C ARG A 47 2.42 5.74 15.74
N ASN A 48 3.18 4.67 15.95
CA ASN A 48 4.57 4.57 15.51
C ASN A 48 4.74 3.80 14.18
N GLN A 49 3.64 3.32 13.58
CA GLN A 49 3.71 2.59 12.31
C GLN A 49 3.39 3.46 11.08
N HIS A 50 3.22 4.78 11.20
CA HIS A 50 3.07 5.72 10.06
C HIS A 50 2.09 5.32 8.93
N ASN A 51 1.07 4.51 9.21
CA ASN A 51 0.22 3.89 8.21
C ASN A 51 -0.88 4.82 7.65
N THR A 52 -0.59 6.06 7.27
CA THR A 52 -1.64 6.92 6.70
C THR A 52 -1.09 7.73 5.53
N LEU A 53 -1.69 7.56 4.35
CA LEU A 53 -1.46 8.44 3.18
C LEU A 53 -2.06 9.85 3.38
N ILE A 54 -2.76 10.07 4.49
CA ILE A 54 -3.47 11.32 4.80
C ILE A 54 -2.57 12.57 4.75
N PRO A 55 -1.32 12.58 5.28
CA PRO A 55 -0.44 13.75 5.16
C PRO A 55 -0.12 14.09 3.70
N VAL A 56 0.07 13.08 2.84
CA VAL A 56 0.33 13.26 1.40
C VAL A 56 -0.89 13.86 0.71
N VAL A 57 -2.08 13.33 0.99
CA VAL A 57 -3.33 13.87 0.42
C VAL A 57 -3.59 15.30 0.91
N GLN A 58 -3.28 15.61 2.18
CA GLN A 58 -3.39 16.97 2.71
C GLN A 58 -2.41 17.95 2.05
N GLU A 59 -1.20 17.50 1.70
CA GLU A 59 -0.23 18.29 0.94
C GLU A 59 -0.73 18.59 -0.48
N TYR A 60 -1.28 17.57 -1.17
CA TYR A 60 -1.91 17.75 -2.48
C TYR A 60 -3.06 18.77 -2.43
N LEU A 61 -3.93 18.68 -1.42
CA LEU A 61 -5.05 19.62 -1.25
C LEU A 61 -4.61 21.08 -1.04
N ARG A 62 -3.38 21.31 -0.55
CA ARG A 62 -2.78 22.64 -0.39
C ARG A 62 -2.13 23.16 -1.67
N SER A 63 -1.93 22.31 -2.69
CA SER A 63 -1.30 22.71 -3.94
C SER A 63 -2.10 23.81 -4.65
N PRO A 64 -1.44 24.88 -5.15
CA PRO A 64 -2.10 25.96 -5.88
C PRO A 64 -2.53 25.53 -7.30
N GLY A 65 -1.98 24.42 -7.82
CA GLY A 65 -2.29 23.92 -9.17
C GLY A 65 -3.64 23.20 -9.29
N LEU A 66 -4.33 22.93 -8.18
CA LEU A 66 -5.63 22.26 -8.20
C LEU A 66 -6.77 23.28 -8.20
N THR A 67 -7.74 23.06 -9.08
CA THR A 67 -9.00 23.79 -9.12
C THR A 67 -9.86 23.49 -7.88
N LYS A 68 -10.81 24.39 -7.59
CA LYS A 68 -11.73 24.21 -6.47
C LYS A 68 -12.57 22.92 -6.59
N GLN A 69 -12.96 22.56 -7.81
CA GLN A 69 -13.73 21.35 -8.07
C GLN A 69 -12.91 20.09 -7.79
N GLU A 70 -11.66 20.02 -8.26
CA GLU A 70 -10.75 18.90 -7.99
C GLU A 70 -10.48 18.74 -6.49
N LYS A 71 -10.24 19.85 -5.78
CA LYS A 71 -10.08 19.82 -4.32
C LYS A 71 -11.33 19.28 -3.61
N THR A 72 -12.51 19.55 -4.15
CA THR A 72 -13.76 19.03 -3.60
C THR A 72 -13.87 17.52 -3.83
N THR A 73 -13.60 17.06 -5.04
CA THR A 73 -13.58 15.62 -5.38
C THR A 73 -12.56 14.85 -4.54
N ILE A 74 -11.34 15.38 -4.38
CA ILE A 74 -10.29 14.74 -3.57
C ILE A 74 -10.68 14.69 -2.09
N ARG A 75 -11.35 15.72 -1.56
CA ARG A 75 -11.87 15.70 -0.19
C ARG A 75 -12.98 14.66 -0.02
N GLN A 76 -13.91 14.60 -0.97
CA GLN A 76 -14.98 13.60 -0.97
C GLN A 76 -14.39 12.18 -0.95
N TRP A 77 -13.45 11.91 -1.86
CA TRP A 77 -12.74 10.63 -1.93
C TRP A 77 -11.96 10.32 -0.63
N LEU A 78 -11.30 11.33 -0.05
CA LEU A 78 -10.58 11.17 1.22
C LEU A 78 -11.52 10.81 2.37
N ASP A 79 -12.69 11.47 2.45
CA ASP A 79 -13.69 11.17 3.48
C ASP A 79 -14.28 9.76 3.29
N ASP A 80 -14.53 9.36 2.04
CA ASP A 80 -15.06 8.03 1.70
C ASP A 80 -14.04 6.90 1.95
N SER A 81 -12.75 7.18 1.73
CA SER A 81 -11.66 6.19 1.78
C SER A 81 -10.81 6.25 3.06
N LEU A 82 -11.16 7.11 4.02
CA LEU A 82 -10.30 7.47 5.16
C LEU A 82 -9.87 6.25 5.99
N TYR A 83 -10.78 5.30 6.17
CA TYR A 83 -10.55 4.08 6.94
C TYR A 83 -9.69 3.06 6.18
N GLU A 84 -9.86 2.97 4.86
CA GLU A 84 -9.07 2.12 3.98
C GLU A 84 -7.62 2.62 3.92
N LEU A 85 -7.42 3.94 3.77
CA LEU A 85 -6.09 4.56 3.76
C LEU A 85 -5.33 4.40 5.09
N ALA A 86 -6.06 4.35 6.21
CA ALA A 86 -5.47 4.07 7.53
C ALA A 86 -5.09 2.58 7.70
N ALA A 87 -5.73 1.68 6.96
CA ALA A 87 -5.42 0.25 6.95
C ALA A 87 -4.30 -0.09 5.95
N GLU A 88 -4.30 0.51 4.76
CA GLU A 88 -3.34 0.25 3.67
C GLU A 88 -1.94 0.80 3.93
N GLY A 89 -1.81 1.86 4.74
CA GLY A 89 -0.50 2.40 5.07
C GLY A 89 0.46 1.36 5.70
N LYS A 90 -0.05 0.22 6.16
CA LYS A 90 0.72 -0.94 6.65
C LYS A 90 1.69 -1.52 5.61
N HIS A 91 1.39 -1.41 4.32
CA HIS A 91 2.21 -1.97 3.24
C HIS A 91 3.13 -0.93 2.58
N THR A 92 2.82 0.36 2.70
CA THR A 92 3.51 1.46 2.00
C THR A 92 4.50 2.23 2.87
N THR A 93 4.48 2.06 4.20
CA THR A 93 5.40 2.72 5.16
C THR A 93 6.82 2.20 5.16
N HIS A 94 7.08 1.17 4.38
CA HIS A 94 8.39 0.61 4.16
C HIS A 94 8.76 0.70 2.68
N PRO A 95 8.84 1.91 2.09
CA PRO A 95 9.19 2.06 0.68
C PRO A 95 10.53 1.40 0.35
N ALA A 96 11.51 1.50 1.25
CA ALA A 96 12.80 0.83 1.10
C ALA A 96 12.70 -0.71 1.11
N THR A 97 11.77 -1.28 1.87
CA THR A 97 11.59 -2.73 1.97
C THR A 97 10.71 -3.25 0.84
N SER A 98 9.71 -2.50 0.40
CA SER A 98 8.92 -2.81 -0.80
C SER A 98 9.76 -2.65 -2.06
N GLU A 99 10.60 -1.63 -2.16
CA GLU A 99 11.52 -1.39 -3.28
C GLU A 99 12.66 -2.42 -3.28
N SER A 100 13.23 -2.75 -2.12
CA SER A 100 14.22 -3.84 -2.00
C SER A 100 13.63 -5.21 -2.35
N THR A 101 12.37 -5.47 -1.95
CA THR A 101 11.65 -6.71 -2.31
C THR A 101 11.34 -6.73 -3.80
N LEU A 102 10.86 -5.62 -4.39
CA LEU A 102 10.64 -5.49 -5.83
C LEU A 102 11.94 -5.69 -6.60
N MET A 103 13.04 -5.08 -6.15
CA MET A 103 14.36 -5.20 -6.75
C MET A 103 14.91 -6.63 -6.64
N PHE A 104 14.69 -7.29 -5.51
CA PHE A 104 15.05 -8.70 -5.32
C PHE A 104 14.25 -9.62 -6.25
N ASP A 105 12.94 -9.39 -6.38
CA ASP A 105 12.06 -10.16 -7.25
C ASP A 105 12.40 -9.94 -8.74
N ILE A 106 12.67 -8.69 -9.14
CA ILE A 106 13.15 -8.35 -10.49
C ILE A 106 14.50 -9.05 -10.76
N ALA A 107 15.45 -8.97 -9.83
CA ALA A 107 16.75 -9.62 -9.98
C ALA A 107 16.62 -11.15 -10.10
N ARG A 108 15.71 -11.76 -9.33
CA ARG A 108 15.41 -13.19 -9.38
C ARG A 108 14.76 -13.59 -10.70
N GLN A 109 13.77 -12.83 -11.17
CA GLN A 109 13.13 -13.06 -12.47
C GLN A 109 14.12 -12.90 -13.62
N ASN A 110 14.98 -11.89 -13.59
CA ASN A 110 16.03 -11.69 -14.59
C ASN A 110 17.03 -12.85 -14.62
N LYS A 111 17.47 -13.35 -13.46
CA LYS A 111 18.32 -14.56 -13.40
C LYS A 111 17.61 -15.80 -13.97
N LYS A 112 16.32 -15.96 -13.71
CA LYS A 112 15.52 -17.05 -14.30
C LYS A 112 15.44 -16.92 -15.83
N LEU A 113 15.19 -15.73 -16.35
CA LEU A 113 15.15 -15.48 -17.79
C LEU A 113 16.51 -15.71 -18.46
N ILE A 114 17.60 -15.24 -17.85
CA ILE A 114 18.97 -15.44 -18.37
C ILE A 114 19.32 -16.94 -18.39
N SER A 115 19.03 -17.67 -17.32
CA SER A 115 19.29 -19.13 -17.28
C SER A 115 18.46 -19.90 -18.31
N LEU A 116 17.19 -19.53 -18.51
CA LEU A 116 16.35 -20.11 -19.58
C LEU A 116 16.90 -19.79 -20.97
N ALA A 117 17.36 -18.56 -21.20
CA ALA A 117 17.95 -18.16 -22.48
C ALA A 117 19.26 -18.92 -22.78
N LEU A 118 20.14 -19.08 -21.78
CA LEU A 118 21.38 -19.85 -21.91
C LEU A 118 21.13 -21.34 -22.15
N LEU A 119 20.15 -21.93 -21.47
CA LEU A 119 19.72 -23.31 -21.72
C LEU A 119 19.15 -23.45 -23.13
N SER A 120 18.31 -22.51 -23.57
CA SER A 120 17.75 -22.52 -24.92
C SER A 120 18.82 -22.37 -25.99
N SER A 121 19.85 -21.53 -25.80
CA SER A 121 20.97 -21.40 -26.74
C SER A 121 21.70 -22.72 -26.90
N LYS A 122 22.03 -23.38 -25.78
CA LYS A 122 22.69 -24.70 -25.80
C LYS A 122 21.79 -25.79 -26.40
N GLU A 123 20.50 -25.79 -26.11
CA GLU A 123 19.54 -26.75 -26.69
C GLU A 123 19.44 -26.55 -28.21
N ILE A 124 19.44 -25.30 -28.69
CA ILE A 124 19.42 -24.97 -30.13
C ILE A 124 20.74 -25.32 -30.81
N GLU A 125 21.89 -25.04 -30.19
CA GLU A 125 23.23 -25.41 -30.72
C GLU A 125 23.39 -26.93 -30.89
N ASN A 126 22.69 -27.72 -30.08
CA ASN A 126 22.69 -29.19 -30.15
C ASN A 126 21.54 -29.76 -31.01
N ALA A 127 20.69 -28.93 -31.60
CA ALA A 127 19.61 -29.38 -32.48
C ALA A 127 20.16 -29.67 -33.88
N HIS A 128 20.34 -30.95 -34.21
CA HIS A 128 20.90 -31.38 -35.49
C HIS A 128 19.85 -31.56 -36.61
N ASP A 129 18.56 -31.41 -36.32
CA ASP A 129 17.48 -31.44 -37.29
C ASP A 129 16.35 -30.43 -36.98
N SER A 130 15.55 -30.14 -38.00
CA SER A 130 14.46 -29.16 -37.95
C SER A 130 13.30 -29.60 -37.05
N GLN A 131 13.15 -30.90 -36.78
CA GLN A 131 12.09 -31.43 -35.92
C GLN A 131 12.43 -31.21 -34.44
N SER A 132 13.68 -31.45 -34.06
CA SER A 132 14.24 -31.18 -32.74
C SER A 132 14.23 -29.68 -32.42
N PHE A 133 14.59 -28.84 -33.39
CA PHE A 133 14.54 -27.38 -33.26
C PHE A 133 13.12 -26.87 -32.95
N ASN A 134 12.11 -27.34 -33.71
CA ASN A 134 10.73 -26.96 -33.48
C ASN A 134 10.20 -27.45 -32.12
N HIS A 135 10.57 -28.66 -31.69
CA HIS A 135 10.20 -29.19 -30.38
C HIS A 135 10.78 -28.36 -29.23
N ILE A 136 12.03 -27.92 -29.35
CA ILE A 136 12.69 -27.03 -28.38
C ILE A 136 11.93 -25.70 -28.29
N LEU A 137 11.62 -25.06 -29.42
CA LEU A 137 10.86 -23.81 -29.47
C LEU A 137 9.47 -23.91 -28.80
N PHE A 138 8.72 -25.00 -29.06
CA PHE A 138 7.41 -25.21 -28.43
C PHE A 138 7.52 -25.43 -26.92
N SER A 139 8.52 -26.19 -26.46
CA SER A 139 8.74 -26.43 -25.03
C SER A 139 9.14 -25.14 -24.29
N GLN A 140 9.95 -24.29 -24.91
CA GLN A 140 10.37 -23.00 -24.35
C GLN A 140 9.19 -22.02 -24.25
N ARG A 141 8.30 -22.02 -25.26
CA ARG A 141 7.08 -21.20 -25.23
C ARG A 141 6.10 -21.61 -24.12
N ALA A 142 6.10 -22.89 -23.72
CA ALA A 142 5.33 -23.38 -22.58
C ALA A 142 5.97 -23.02 -21.22
N ARG A 143 7.31 -22.94 -21.14
CA ARG A 143 8.05 -22.57 -19.91
C ARG A 143 7.96 -21.08 -19.54
N LEU A 144 7.56 -20.23 -20.49
CA LEU A 144 7.42 -18.77 -20.33
C LEU A 144 5.98 -18.31 -20.06
N ARG A 145 5.00 -19.21 -20.07
CA ARG A 145 3.62 -18.96 -19.64
C ARG A 145 3.47 -19.27 -18.14
#